data_AF-A0A124IQG8-F1
#
_entry.id   AF-A0A124IQG8-F1
#
_cell.length_a   1.000
_cell.length_b   1.000
_cell.length_c   1.000
_cell.angle_alpha   90.00
_cell.angle_beta   90.00
_cell.angle_gamma   90.00
#
_symmetry.space_group_name_H-M   'P 1'
#
loop_
_entity.id
_entity.type
_entity.pdbx_description
1 polymer ?
#
loop_
_entity_poly.entity_id
_entity_poly.type
_entity_poly.pdbx_seq_one_letter_code
_entity_poly.pdbx_strand_id
1 'polypeptide(L)'
;MKKNLVILGLISIFVFAMMRFGIESVPINTNNSLQPKQVIENYFKFYNEKNRQGLSTTLTKWHDQSNVDFGLDNLIFIKLVSIGNNDMTTVI
;
A
#
# COMPACT_ATOMS: atom_id res chain seq x y z
N MET A 1 -0.92 -45.56 4.01
CA MET A 1 -0.07 -44.76 4.94
C MET A 1 0.99 -43.92 4.24
N LYS A 2 1.78 -44.47 3.31
CA LYS A 2 2.86 -43.70 2.61
C LYS A 2 2.36 -42.48 1.81
N LYS A 3 1.23 -42.60 1.09
CA LYS A 3 0.66 -41.49 0.30
C LYS A 3 0.21 -40.29 1.17
N ASN A 4 -0.41 -40.55 2.31
CA ASN A 4 -0.87 -39.50 3.23
C ASN A 4 0.33 -38.75 3.85
N LEU A 5 1.44 -39.45 4.10
CA LEU A 5 2.67 -38.83 4.62
C LEU A 5 3.30 -37.88 3.59
N VAL A 6 3.29 -38.26 2.31
CA VAL A 6 3.79 -37.42 1.20
C VAL A 6 2.92 -36.17 1.01
N ILE A 7 1.59 -36.32 1.09
CA ILE A 7 0.65 -35.19 0.98
C ILE A 7 0.85 -34.21 2.14
N LEU A 8 1.03 -34.70 3.37
CA LEU A 8 1.29 -33.86 4.53
C LEU A 8 2.61 -33.06 4.37
N GLY A 9 3.64 -33.71 3.83
CA GLY A 9 4.92 -33.06 3.52
C GLY A 9 4.79 -31.93 2.50
N LEU A 10 4.01 -32.14 1.43
CA LEU A 10 3.78 -31.12 0.40
C LEU A 10 2.99 -29.91 0.93
N ILE A 11 1.98 -30.14 1.77
CA ILE A 11 1.20 -29.07 2.40
C ILE A 11 2.09 -28.24 3.32
N SER A 12 2.97 -28.88 4.10
CA SER A 12 3.92 -28.20 4.97
C SER A 12 4.88 -27.28 4.17
N ILE A 13 5.42 -27.77 3.05
CA ILE A 13 6.29 -26.99 2.16
C ILE A 13 5.54 -25.79 1.57
N PHE A 14 4.28 -25.98 1.15
CA PHE A 14 3.45 -24.91 0.58
C PHE A 14 3.16 -23.79 1.59
N VAL A 15 2.84 -24.14 2.84
CA VAL A 15 2.64 -23.17 3.93
C VAL A 15 3.94 -22.42 4.25
N PHE A 16 5.08 -23.11 4.25
CA PHE A 16 6.39 -22.49 4.52
C PHE A 16 6.83 -21.54 3.40
N ALA A 17 6.52 -21.88 2.14
CA ALA A 17 6.76 -21.00 0.99
C ALA A 17 5.89 -19.73 1.09
N MET A 18 4.61 -19.87 1.48
CA MET A 18 3.71 -18.72 1.68
C MET A 18 4.18 -17.79 2.81
N MET A 19 4.80 -18.30 3.88
CA MET A 19 5.40 -17.44 4.92
C MET A 19 6.64 -16.67 4.42
N ARG A 20 7.46 -17.26 3.53
CA ARG A 20 8.65 -16.61 2.95
C ARG A 20 8.30 -15.53 1.91
N PHE A 21 7.15 -15.65 1.27
CA PHE A 21 6.56 -14.62 0.40
C PHE A 21 5.60 -13.68 1.14
N GLY A 22 5.57 -13.75 2.47
CA GLY A 22 4.84 -12.80 3.31
C GLY A 22 5.42 -11.40 3.13
N ILE A 23 4.67 -10.58 2.39
CA ILE A 23 4.64 -9.12 2.33
C ILE A 23 5.89 -8.51 2.98
N GLU A 24 6.80 -7.95 2.17
CA GLU A 24 7.79 -6.99 2.66
C GLU A 24 7.06 -5.97 3.51
N SER A 25 7.17 -6.12 4.83
CA SER A 25 6.63 -5.15 5.75
C SER A 25 7.48 -3.91 5.58
N VAL A 26 6.91 -2.92 4.92
CA VAL A 26 7.45 -1.56 4.90
C VAL A 26 7.75 -1.23 6.36
N PRO A 27 9.01 -0.89 6.72
CA PRO A 27 9.38 -0.71 8.11
C PRO A 27 8.50 0.38 8.70
N ILE A 28 7.61 -0.02 9.62
CA ILE A 28 6.78 0.91 10.39
C ILE A 28 7.70 1.51 11.43
N ASN A 29 8.40 2.57 11.05
CA ASN A 29 9.13 3.39 11.99
C ASN A 29 8.08 4.08 12.89
N THR A 30 8.07 3.67 14.15
CA THR A 30 7.03 3.94 15.15
C THR A 30 7.00 5.38 15.69
N ASN A 31 7.71 6.32 15.05
CA ASN A 31 7.70 7.75 15.39
C ASN A 31 7.35 8.71 14.23
N ASN A 32 6.86 8.20 13.09
CA ASN A 32 6.90 8.95 11.83
C ASN A 32 5.53 9.35 11.27
N SER A 33 4.99 10.50 11.70
CA SER A 33 4.00 11.18 10.84
C SER A 33 4.71 11.57 9.54
N LEU A 34 4.25 11.03 8.41
CA LEU A 34 4.74 11.44 7.10
C LEU A 34 4.56 12.95 6.92
N GLN A 35 5.52 13.61 6.30
CA GLN A 35 5.32 14.99 5.88
C GLN A 35 4.20 15.04 4.81
N PRO A 36 3.44 16.15 4.71
CA PRO A 36 2.36 16.27 3.73
C PRO A 36 2.79 15.91 2.29
N LYS A 37 4.00 16.33 1.90
CA LYS A 37 4.59 15.98 0.60
C LYS A 37 4.70 14.46 0.40
N GLN A 38 5.20 13.75 1.42
CA GLN A 38 5.37 12.30 1.37
C GLN A 38 4.02 11.57 1.33
N VAL A 39 2.99 12.09 1.99
CA VAL A 39 1.62 11.54 1.91
C VAL A 39 1.11 11.60 0.47
N ILE A 40 1.28 12.74 -0.21
CA ILE A 40 0.84 12.95 -1.60
C ILE A 40 1.63 12.05 -2.56
N GLU A 41 2.95 12.00 -2.42
CA GLU A 41 3.81 11.14 -3.25
C GLU A 41 3.43 9.66 -3.11
N ASN A 42 3.24 9.19 -1.88
CA ASN A 42 2.85 7.82 -1.60
C ASN A 42 1.45 7.51 -2.15
N TYR A 43 0.50 8.44 -2.05
CA TYR A 43 -0.85 8.27 -2.58
C TYR A 43 -0.81 7.95 -4.08
N PHE A 44 -0.15 8.80 -4.89
CA PHE A 44 -0.08 8.58 -6.34
C PHE A 44 0.72 7.35 -6.73
N LYS A 45 1.79 7.03 -5.98
CA LYS A 45 2.53 5.78 -6.15
C LYS A 45 1.59 4.57 -5.99
N PHE A 46 0.91 4.47 -4.85
CA PHE A 46 0.04 3.33 -4.56
C PHE A 46 -1.17 3.26 -5.47
N TYR A 47 -1.70 4.41 -5.88
CA TYR A 47 -2.80 4.49 -6.84
C TYR A 47 -2.40 3.90 -8.21
N ASN A 48 -1.21 4.26 -8.71
CA ASN A 48 -0.66 3.71 -9.95
C ASN A 48 -0.33 2.20 -9.87
N GLU A 49 0.15 1.75 -8.71
CA GLU A 49 0.45 0.34 -8.46
C GLU A 49 -0.83 -0.51 -8.24
N LYS A 50 -2.01 0.11 -8.23
CA LYS A 50 -3.28 -0.53 -7.83
C LYS A 50 -3.19 -1.18 -6.43
N ASN A 51 -2.38 -0.59 -5.56
CA ASN A 51 -2.10 -1.09 -4.22
C ASN A 51 -3.08 -0.50 -3.20
N ARG A 52 -4.23 -1.16 -3.03
CA ARG A 52 -5.27 -0.74 -2.07
C ARG A 52 -4.75 -0.63 -0.64
N GLN A 53 -3.94 -1.58 -0.20
CA GLN A 53 -3.42 -1.59 1.18
C GLN A 53 -2.47 -0.40 1.41
N GLY A 54 -1.58 -0.12 0.46
CA GLY A 54 -0.71 1.06 0.50
C GLY A 54 -1.53 2.35 0.50
N LEU A 55 -2.54 2.45 -0.36
CA LEU A 55 -3.43 3.61 -0.43
C LEU A 55 -4.10 3.88 0.93
N SER A 56 -4.61 2.85 1.61
CA SER A 56 -5.19 2.98 2.95
C SER A 56 -4.24 3.59 3.98
N THR A 57 -2.92 3.39 3.86
CA THR A 57 -1.93 3.99 4.77
C THR A 57 -1.78 5.51 4.60
N THR A 58 -2.21 6.06 3.46
CA THR A 58 -2.10 7.49 3.14
C THR A 58 -3.36 8.27 3.52
N LEU A 59 -4.43 7.57 3.89
CA LEU A 59 -5.74 8.16 4.14
C LEU A 59 -5.96 8.43 5.63
N THR A 60 -6.86 9.37 5.91
CA THR A 60 -7.36 9.59 7.27
C THR A 60 -8.32 8.47 7.68
N LYS A 61 -8.50 8.28 9.00
CA LYS A 61 -9.43 7.27 9.56
C LYS A 61 -10.86 7.38 9.03
N TRP A 62 -11.27 8.55 8.56
CA TRP A 62 -12.59 8.76 7.94
C TRP A 62 -12.79 7.95 6.66
N HIS A 63 -11.70 7.59 5.97
CA HIS A 63 -11.74 6.78 4.77
C HIS A 63 -11.44 5.30 5.01
N ASP A 64 -11.31 4.87 6.28
CA ASP A 64 -11.17 3.46 6.67
C ASP A 64 -12.53 2.74 6.72
N GLN A 65 -13.38 3.00 5.72
CA GLN A 65 -14.66 2.35 5.58
C GLN A 65 -14.51 1.09 4.71
N SER A 66 -15.18 0.00 5.09
CA SER A 66 -15.06 -1.30 4.43
C SER A 66 -15.41 -1.28 2.93
N ASN A 67 -16.15 -0.26 2.48
CA ASN A 67 -16.73 -0.18 1.14
C ASN A 67 -16.23 1.01 0.30
N VAL A 68 -15.04 1.56 0.61
CA VAL A 68 -14.46 2.57 -0.28
C VAL A 68 -14.01 1.89 -1.57
N ASP A 69 -14.70 2.22 -2.68
CA ASP A 69 -14.27 1.95 -4.03
C ASP A 69 -13.32 3.07 -4.49
N PHE A 70 -12.12 2.70 -4.89
CA PHE A 70 -11.08 3.62 -5.36
C PHE A 70 -11.02 3.73 -6.89
N GLY A 71 -11.80 2.94 -7.62
CA GLY A 71 -11.86 2.98 -9.08
C GLY A 71 -10.52 2.62 -9.77
N LEU A 72 -9.70 1.76 -9.14
CA LEU A 72 -8.33 1.44 -9.58
C LEU A 72 -8.27 0.76 -10.96
N ASP A 73 -9.38 0.22 -11.44
CA ASP A 73 -9.42 -0.62 -12.64
C ASP A 73 -9.33 0.17 -13.94
N ASN A 74 -9.83 1.41 -13.95
CA ASN A 74 -9.94 2.25 -15.15
C ASN A 74 -8.75 3.19 -15.37
N LEU A 75 -7.73 3.15 -14.51
CA LEU A 75 -6.58 4.02 -14.60
C LEU A 75 -5.41 3.38 -15.35
N ILE A 76 -4.86 4.11 -16.33
CA ILE A 76 -3.61 3.73 -17.00
C ILE A 76 -2.41 4.15 -16.14
N PHE A 77 -2.24 5.46 -15.86
CA PHE A 77 -1.32 5.99 -14.84
C PHE A 77 -1.58 7.48 -14.59
N ILE A 78 -1.15 7.99 -13.45
CA ILE A 78 -1.08 9.42 -13.11
C ILE A 78 0.38 9.79 -12.87
N LYS A 79 0.86 10.83 -13.56
CA LYS A 79 2.19 11.39 -13.31
C LYS A 79 2.10 12.59 -12.38
N LEU A 80 2.69 12.49 -11.19
CA LEU A 80 2.92 13.64 -10.34
C LEU A 80 4.04 14.50 -10.94
N VAL A 81 3.72 15.73 -11.35
CA VAL A 81 4.69 16.63 -12.01
C VAL A 81 5.42 17.52 -11.00
N SER A 82 4.68 18.13 -10.08
CA SER A 82 5.23 18.97 -9.02
C SER A 82 4.26 19.10 -7.86
N ILE A 83 4.79 19.24 -6.65
CA ILE A 83 4.04 19.68 -5.46
C ILE A 83 4.51 21.09 -5.13
N GLY A 84 3.63 22.08 -5.32
CA GLY A 84 3.90 23.46 -4.96
C GLY A 84 3.74 23.68 -3.46
N ASN A 85 4.48 24.65 -2.92
CA ASN A 85 4.34 25.12 -1.55
C ASN A 85 3.75 26.53 -1.60
N ASN A 86 2.53 26.64 -2.13
CA ASN A 86 1.89 27.93 -2.37
C ASN A 86 1.27 28.43 -1.06
N ASP A 87 2.08 28.70 -0.05
CA ASP A 87 1.71 29.72 0.93
C ASP A 87 1.79 31.07 0.18
N MET A 88 0.74 31.40 -0.58
CA MET A 88 0.54 32.74 -1.13
C MET A 88 0.25 33.70 0.03
N THR A 89 1.30 34.12 0.74
CA THR A 89 1.31 35.28 1.62
C THR A 89 2.16 36.41 1.02
N THR A 90 2.13 36.57 -0.31
CA THR A 90 2.54 37.84 -0.92
C THR A 90 1.28 38.64 -1.24
N VAL A 91 0.76 39.30 -0.21
CA VAL A 91 -0.05 40.51 -0.40
C VAL A 91 0.96 41.58 -0.84
N ILE A 92 0.95 41.91 -2.13
CA ILE A 92 1.58 43.15 -2.63
C ILE A 92 0.56 44.27 -2.50
#